data_AF-A0AAX3VI15-F1
#
_entry.id   AF-A0AAX3VI15-F1
#
_cell.length_a   1.000
_cell.length_b   1.000
_cell.length_c   1.000
_cell.angle_alpha   90.00
_cell.angle_beta   90.00
_cell.angle_gamma   90.00
#
_symmetry.space_group_name_H-M   'P 1'
#
loop_
_entity.id
_entity.type
_entity.pdbx_description
1 polymer ?
#
loop_
_entity_poly.entity_id
_entity_poly.type
_entity_poly.pdbx_seq_one_letter_code
_entity_poly.pdbx_strand_id
1 'polypeptide(L)'
;MLTRNYVETVRSRVDEKGLACTDRHIIECLKYLAIMSGTSGRRIVVTPEVDEVWHELIVQTAPYFALCEALPGGRYIHHASITPEAYAARTGEREFVAEFLRWVPDYVHSFGPFDPERAEHWTVVGFLLSELGMTLDEINAVAASAQPEAALPPDSPWRILAHDDLEMLLAA
;
A
#
# COMPACT_ATOMS: atom_id res chain seq x y z
N MET A 1 15.18 6.77 3.52
CA MET A 1 14.30 7.94 3.32
C MET A 1 14.04 8.14 1.83
N LEU A 2 12.81 8.49 1.44
CA LEU A 2 12.47 8.73 0.04
C LEU A 2 13.13 10.04 -0.42
N THR A 3 13.75 10.07 -1.60
CA THR A 3 14.41 11.28 -2.14
C THR A 3 13.76 11.70 -3.45
N ARG A 4 13.84 12.99 -3.79
CA ARG A 4 13.29 13.52 -5.04
C ARG A 4 13.85 12.80 -6.26
N ASN A 5 15.17 12.63 -6.32
CA ASN A 5 15.83 11.91 -7.43
C ASN A 5 15.33 10.46 -7.55
N TYR A 6 15.09 9.79 -6.42
CA TYR A 6 14.55 8.43 -6.44
C TYR A 6 13.12 8.39 -7.00
N VAL A 7 12.26 9.32 -6.59
CA VAL A 7 10.90 9.47 -7.11
C VAL A 7 10.90 9.79 -8.62
N GLU A 8 11.73 10.74 -9.06
CA GLU A 8 11.84 11.13 -10.47
C GLU A 8 12.32 9.95 -11.34
N THR A 9 13.28 9.17 -10.83
CA THR A 9 13.74 7.95 -11.50
C THR A 9 12.59 6.94 -11.68
N VAL A 10 11.84 6.68 -10.61
CA VAL A 10 10.68 5.77 -10.66
C VAL A 10 9.63 6.25 -11.64
N ARG A 11 9.26 7.53 -11.61
CA ARG A 11 8.30 8.13 -12.56
C ARG A 11 8.73 7.91 -14.01
N SER A 12 9.98 8.27 -14.32
CA SER A 12 10.51 8.11 -15.67
C SER A 12 10.43 6.66 -16.16
N ARG A 13 10.69 5.68 -15.29
CA ARG A 13 10.66 4.26 -15.66
C ARG A 13 9.25 3.71 -15.83
N VAL A 14 8.30 4.13 -15.00
CA VAL A 14 6.89 3.75 -15.16
C VAL A 14 6.31 4.37 -16.44
N ASP A 15 6.61 5.65 -16.72
CA ASP A 15 6.17 6.33 -17.94
C ASP A 15 6.76 5.69 -19.21
N GLU A 16 8.01 5.24 -19.18
CA GLU A 16 8.65 4.49 -20.28
C GLU A 16 7.91 3.18 -20.62
N LYS A 17 7.14 2.62 -19.68
CA LYS A 17 6.29 1.43 -19.88
C LYS A 17 4.90 1.77 -20.42
N GLY A 18 4.62 3.05 -20.69
CA GLY A 18 3.34 3.53 -21.22
C GLY A 18 2.23 3.61 -20.18
N LEU A 19 2.56 3.52 -18.89
CA LEU A 19 1.64 3.72 -17.77
C LEU A 19 1.77 5.16 -17.30
N ALA A 20 0.67 5.87 -17.08
CA ALA A 20 0.73 7.22 -16.51
C ALA A 20 1.14 7.11 -15.03
N CYS A 21 2.38 7.44 -14.69
CA CYS A 21 2.81 7.48 -13.29
C CYS A 21 2.33 8.76 -12.62
N THR A 22 1.37 8.64 -11.71
CA THR A 22 0.88 9.78 -10.93
C THR A 22 1.52 9.81 -9.55
N ASP A 23 1.54 10.99 -8.93
CA ASP A 23 1.90 11.17 -7.51
C ASP A 23 1.06 10.24 -6.63
N ARG A 24 -0.20 10.04 -7.02
CA ARG A 24 -1.14 9.15 -6.34
C ARG A 24 -0.68 7.70 -6.34
N HIS A 25 -0.21 7.15 -7.47
CA HIS A 25 0.31 5.78 -7.50
C HIS A 25 1.48 5.59 -6.55
N ILE A 26 2.36 6.60 -6.46
CA ILE A 26 3.51 6.59 -5.54
C ILE A 26 3.05 6.66 -4.08
N ILE A 27 2.13 7.56 -3.77
CA ILE A 27 1.57 7.71 -2.42
C ILE A 27 0.88 6.42 -1.96
N GLU A 28 0.03 5.81 -2.78
CA GLU A 28 -0.67 4.57 -2.40
C GLU A 28 0.29 3.37 -2.29
N CYS A 29 1.34 3.32 -3.13
CA CYS A 29 2.42 2.34 -2.99
C CYS A 29 3.14 2.51 -1.64
N LEU A 30 3.44 3.74 -1.24
CA LEU A 30 4.10 4.03 0.04
C LEU A 30 3.19 3.75 1.23
N LYS A 31 1.88 4.02 1.14
CA LYS A 31 0.89 3.63 2.16
C LYS A 31 0.87 2.11 2.35
N TYR A 32 0.85 1.37 1.24
CA TYR A 32 0.96 -0.08 1.23
C TYR A 32 2.25 -0.56 1.92
N LEU A 33 3.40 -0.01 1.54
CA LEU A 33 4.70 -0.40 2.11
C LEU A 33 4.80 -0.06 3.61
N ALA A 34 4.27 1.09 4.02
CA ALA A 34 4.26 1.51 5.42
C ALA A 34 3.50 0.51 6.31
N ILE A 35 2.29 0.10 5.90
CA ILE A 35 1.52 -0.94 6.60
C ILE A 35 2.23 -2.29 6.51
N MET A 36 2.63 -2.71 5.30
CA MET A 36 3.30 -4.01 5.07
C MET A 36 4.52 -4.20 5.95
N SER A 37 5.29 -3.13 6.19
CA SER A 37 6.49 -3.15 7.02
C SER A 37 6.24 -3.68 8.43
N GLY A 38 5.06 -3.38 9.00
CA GLY A 38 4.64 -3.80 10.33
C GLY A 38 4.08 -5.22 10.43
N THR A 39 3.97 -5.93 9.32
CA THR A 39 3.46 -7.31 9.27
C THR A 39 4.61 -8.34 9.20
N SER A 40 4.32 -9.64 9.25
CA SER A 40 5.27 -10.71 8.86
C SER A 40 5.34 -10.96 7.35
N GLY A 41 4.67 -10.12 6.55
CA GLY A 41 4.37 -10.33 5.13
C GLY A 41 2.91 -10.73 4.94
N ARG A 42 2.24 -10.11 3.97
CA ARG A 42 0.87 -10.41 3.52
C ARG A 42 0.79 -10.37 2.00
N ARG A 43 -0.32 -10.82 1.43
CA ARG A 43 -0.59 -10.65 -0.01
C ARG A 43 -0.59 -9.18 -0.44
N ILE A 44 -0.23 -8.95 -1.70
CA ILE A 44 -0.39 -7.67 -2.40
C ILE A 44 -1.88 -7.44 -2.63
N VAL A 45 -2.35 -6.21 -2.37
CA VAL A 45 -3.77 -5.83 -2.52
C VAL A 45 -3.96 -4.49 -3.22
N VAL A 46 -2.91 -3.95 -3.83
CA VAL A 46 -2.98 -2.75 -4.65
C VAL A 46 -3.17 -3.11 -6.12
N THR A 47 -3.61 -2.15 -6.94
CA THR A 47 -3.80 -2.39 -8.39
C THR A 47 -2.46 -2.59 -9.11
N PRO A 48 -2.48 -3.15 -10.34
CA PRO A 48 -1.26 -3.32 -11.14
C PRO A 48 -0.46 -2.05 -11.33
N GLU A 49 -1.11 -0.89 -11.47
CA GLU A 49 -0.45 0.41 -11.66
C GLU A 49 0.36 0.83 -10.42
N VAL A 50 -0.15 0.52 -9.22
CA VAL A 50 0.54 0.80 -7.95
C VAL A 50 1.64 -0.24 -7.68
N ASP A 51 1.39 -1.51 -7.99
CA ASP A 51 2.41 -2.57 -7.89
C ASP A 51 3.58 -2.30 -8.86
N GLU A 52 3.30 -1.70 -10.02
CA GLU A 52 4.33 -1.33 -10.96
C GLU A 52 5.27 -0.23 -10.43
N VAL A 53 4.74 0.73 -9.66
CA VAL A 53 5.59 1.66 -8.92
C VAL A 53 6.50 0.89 -7.95
N TRP A 54 5.98 -0.14 -7.28
CA TRP A 54 6.80 -0.95 -6.38
C TRP A 54 7.89 -1.72 -7.13
N HIS A 55 7.60 -2.28 -8.30
CA HIS A 55 8.62 -2.90 -9.17
C HIS A 55 9.78 -1.94 -9.45
N GLU A 56 9.47 -0.68 -9.81
CA GLU A 56 10.50 0.33 -10.10
C GLU A 56 11.22 0.86 -8.86
N LEU A 57 10.57 0.83 -7.69
CA LEU A 57 11.25 1.10 -6.42
C LEU A 57 12.33 0.02 -6.16
N ILE A 58 11.99 -1.26 -6.26
CA ILE A 58 12.87 -2.38 -5.83
C ILE A 58 14.15 -2.47 -6.65
N VAL A 59 14.10 -2.19 -7.96
CA VAL A 59 15.28 -2.26 -8.84
C VAL A 59 16.35 -1.23 -8.47
N GLN A 60 15.97 -0.16 -7.76
CA GLN A 60 16.90 0.82 -7.19
C GLN A 60 17.37 0.33 -5.80
N THR A 61 18.25 -0.66 -5.78
CA THR A 61 18.55 -1.47 -4.59
C THR A 61 18.98 -0.68 -3.35
N ALA A 62 19.93 0.27 -3.47
CA ALA A 62 20.40 1.07 -2.34
C ALA A 62 19.33 2.07 -1.84
N PRO A 63 18.67 2.88 -2.70
CA PRO A 63 17.54 3.70 -2.30
C PRO A 63 16.38 2.90 -1.68
N TYR A 64 16.08 1.71 -2.22
CA TYR A 64 15.01 0.86 -1.71
C TYR A 64 15.33 0.29 -0.33
N PHE A 65 16.57 -0.13 -0.10
CA PHE A 65 17.03 -0.55 1.22
C PHE A 65 16.88 0.58 2.24
N ALA A 66 17.35 1.80 1.90
CA ALA A 66 17.20 2.97 2.76
C ALA A 66 15.75 3.41 2.97
N LEU A 67 14.86 3.15 2.00
CA LEU A 67 13.41 3.33 2.18
C LEU A 67 12.89 2.33 3.20
N CYS A 68 13.19 1.04 3.04
CA CYS A 68 12.77 -0.03 3.94
C CYS A 68 13.23 0.17 5.39
N GLU A 69 14.47 0.63 5.59
CA GLU A 69 14.98 0.96 6.94
C GLU A 69 14.23 2.13 7.58
N ALA A 70 13.73 3.08 6.78
CA ALA A 70 12.99 4.23 7.28
C ALA A 70 11.51 3.90 7.54
N LEU A 71 10.95 2.86 6.93
CA LEU A 71 9.57 2.43 7.16
C LEU A 71 9.38 1.96 8.62
N PRO A 72 8.15 1.97 9.15
CA PRO A 72 7.88 1.65 10.57
C PRO A 72 8.45 0.32 11.05
N GLY A 73 8.46 -0.71 10.19
CA GLY A 73 9.01 -2.03 10.50
C GLY A 73 10.54 -2.12 10.46
N GLY A 74 11.24 -1.14 9.89
CA GLY A 74 12.71 -1.08 9.85
C GLY A 74 13.39 -2.29 9.21
N ARG A 75 12.73 -2.97 8.27
CA ARG A 75 13.19 -4.24 7.68
C ARG A 75 13.01 -4.23 6.17
N TYR A 76 13.86 -4.99 5.48
CA TYR A 76 13.71 -5.19 4.04
C TYR A 76 12.37 -5.89 3.73
N ILE A 77 11.60 -5.31 2.81
CA ILE A 77 10.34 -5.89 2.36
C ILE A 77 10.62 -6.60 1.04
N HIS A 78 10.37 -7.91 1.01
CA HIS A 78 10.54 -8.71 -0.20
C HIS A 78 9.27 -8.65 -1.04
N HIS A 79 9.44 -8.33 -2.33
CA HIS A 79 8.41 -8.59 -3.33
C HIS A 79 8.50 -10.03 -3.80
N ALA A 80 7.35 -10.65 -4.01
CA ALA A 80 7.25 -11.99 -4.55
C ALA A 80 6.06 -12.07 -5.50
N SER A 81 6.34 -12.24 -6.80
CA SER A 81 5.33 -12.55 -7.81
C SER A 81 4.84 -13.98 -7.63
N ILE A 82 3.80 -14.16 -6.84
CA ILE A 82 3.13 -15.45 -6.59
C ILE A 82 1.66 -15.33 -7.01
N THR A 83 1.14 -16.34 -7.70
CA THR A 83 -0.28 -16.31 -8.11
C THR A 83 -1.19 -16.45 -6.88
N PRO A 84 -2.44 -15.94 -6.93
CA PRO A 84 -3.39 -16.09 -5.84
C PRO A 84 -3.59 -17.55 -5.42
N GLU A 85 -3.63 -18.48 -6.38
CA GLU A 85 -3.83 -19.92 -6.12
C GLU A 85 -2.61 -20.51 -5.38
N ALA A 86 -1.40 -20.16 -5.81
CA ALA A 86 -0.18 -20.60 -5.17
C ALA A 86 -0.03 -20.00 -3.75
N TYR A 87 -0.48 -18.76 -3.57
CA TYR A 87 -0.51 -18.12 -2.24
C TYR A 87 -1.53 -18.81 -1.33
N ALA A 88 -2.76 -19.01 -1.81
CA ALA A 88 -3.83 -19.66 -1.05
C ALA A 88 -3.48 -21.10 -0.66
N ALA A 89 -2.80 -21.85 -1.54
CA ALA A 89 -2.30 -23.19 -1.22
C ALA A 89 -1.29 -23.19 -0.06
N ARG A 90 -0.52 -22.10 0.12
CA ARG A 90 0.47 -21.96 1.19
C ARG A 90 -0.15 -21.52 2.51
N THR A 91 -1.11 -20.60 2.49
CA THR A 91 -1.69 -19.99 3.70
C THR A 91 -2.99 -20.65 4.16
N GLY A 92 -3.67 -21.38 3.26
CA GLY A 92 -5.03 -21.85 3.45
C GLY A 92 -6.07 -20.79 3.07
N GLU A 93 -7.24 -21.24 2.62
CA GLU A 93 -8.31 -20.38 2.08
C GLU A 93 -8.83 -19.36 3.11
N ARG A 94 -9.00 -19.77 4.36
CA ARG A 94 -9.50 -18.89 5.41
C ARG A 94 -8.54 -17.74 5.68
N GLU A 95 -7.25 -18.03 5.77
CA GLU A 95 -6.24 -16.99 6.02
C GLU A 95 -6.05 -16.11 4.78
N PHE A 96 -6.13 -16.69 3.58
CA PHE A 96 -6.11 -15.94 2.31
C PHE A 96 -7.17 -14.84 2.28
N VAL A 97 -8.41 -15.16 2.67
CA VAL A 97 -9.50 -14.18 2.77
C VAL A 97 -9.29 -13.23 3.93
N ALA A 98 -8.87 -13.73 5.10
CA ALA A 98 -8.66 -12.89 6.28
C ALA A 98 -7.60 -11.81 6.03
N GLU A 99 -6.44 -12.18 5.50
CA GLU A 99 -5.38 -11.23 5.17
C GLU A 99 -5.83 -10.18 4.14
N PHE A 100 -6.63 -10.59 3.16
CA PHE A 100 -7.19 -9.66 2.17
C PHE A 100 -8.00 -8.56 2.84
N LEU A 101 -8.89 -8.93 3.76
CA LEU A 101 -9.77 -8.00 4.47
C LEU A 101 -9.05 -7.15 5.53
N ARG A 102 -7.98 -7.66 6.16
CA ARG A 102 -7.23 -6.94 7.22
C ARG A 102 -6.60 -5.62 6.74
N TRP A 103 -6.41 -5.45 5.43
CA TRP A 103 -5.90 -4.20 4.87
C TRP A 103 -6.82 -3.01 5.09
N VAL A 104 -8.13 -3.21 5.13
CA VAL A 104 -9.09 -2.11 5.23
C VAL A 104 -8.98 -1.38 6.59
N PRO A 105 -9.06 -2.06 7.76
CA PRO A 105 -8.86 -1.38 9.04
C PRO A 105 -7.44 -0.82 9.19
N ASP A 106 -6.41 -1.54 8.74
CA ASP A 106 -5.03 -1.05 8.82
C ASP A 106 -4.84 0.27 8.04
N TYR A 107 -5.46 0.38 6.86
CA TYR A 107 -5.48 1.62 6.08
C TYR A 107 -6.24 2.72 6.80
N VAL A 108 -7.50 2.49 7.17
CA VAL A 108 -8.38 3.52 7.72
C VAL A 108 -7.83 4.09 9.02
N HIS A 109 -7.29 3.25 9.90
CA HIS A 109 -6.67 3.70 11.15
C HIS A 109 -5.36 4.46 10.93
N SER A 110 -4.66 4.25 9.81
CA SER A 110 -3.39 4.91 9.49
C SER A 110 -3.58 6.23 8.75
N PHE A 111 -4.46 6.27 7.76
CA PHE A 111 -4.53 7.34 6.76
C PHE A 111 -5.91 8.02 6.66
N GLY A 112 -6.88 7.57 7.46
CA GLY A 112 -8.26 8.02 7.40
C GLY A 112 -9.09 7.26 6.37
N PRO A 113 -10.36 7.65 6.18
CA PRO A 113 -11.30 6.92 5.34
C PRO A 113 -10.84 6.84 3.88
N PHE A 114 -11.30 5.80 3.20
CA PHE A 114 -11.28 5.75 1.74
C PHE A 114 -12.31 6.73 1.17
N ASP A 115 -11.86 7.57 0.25
CA ASP A 115 -12.69 8.30 -0.70
C ASP A 115 -12.66 7.57 -2.06
N PRO A 116 -13.45 7.98 -3.07
CA PRO A 116 -13.43 7.34 -4.38
C PRO A 116 -12.04 7.26 -5.01
N GLU A 117 -11.23 8.31 -4.91
CA GLU A 117 -9.89 8.35 -5.52
C GLU A 117 -8.94 7.34 -4.86
N ARG A 118 -8.96 7.24 -3.53
CA ARG A 118 -8.16 6.26 -2.79
C ARG A 118 -8.65 4.84 -3.08
N ALA A 119 -9.96 4.62 -3.12
CA ALA A 119 -10.55 3.30 -3.29
C ALA A 119 -10.14 2.62 -4.61
N GLU A 120 -9.94 3.40 -5.68
CA GLU A 120 -9.53 2.89 -6.99
C GLU A 120 -8.20 2.12 -6.96
N HIS A 121 -7.33 2.39 -5.99
CA HIS A 121 -5.99 1.82 -5.92
C HIS A 121 -5.88 0.56 -5.05
N TRP A 122 -6.96 0.15 -4.40
CA TRP A 122 -6.97 -0.96 -3.44
C TRP A 122 -7.96 -2.03 -3.89
N THR A 123 -7.43 -3.15 -4.40
CA THR A 123 -8.21 -4.28 -4.93
C THR A 123 -9.19 -4.86 -3.91
N VAL A 124 -8.87 -4.79 -2.61
CA VAL A 124 -9.81 -5.18 -1.53
C VAL A 124 -11.03 -4.28 -1.48
N VAL A 125 -10.87 -2.96 -1.62
CA VAL A 125 -11.99 -2.02 -1.63
C VAL A 125 -12.81 -2.23 -2.89
N GLY A 126 -12.15 -2.37 -4.05
CA GLY A 126 -12.82 -2.69 -5.31
C GLY A 126 -13.68 -3.96 -5.22
N PHE A 127 -13.16 -5.04 -4.64
CA PHE A 127 -13.91 -6.28 -4.41
C PHE A 127 -15.12 -6.08 -3.49
N LEU A 128 -14.98 -5.34 -2.39
CA LEU A 128 -16.09 -5.08 -1.47
C LEU A 128 -17.20 -4.25 -2.13
N LEU A 129 -16.83 -3.30 -3.00
CA LEU A 129 -17.78 -2.50 -3.77
C LEU A 129 -18.48 -3.34 -4.85
N SER A 130 -17.72 -4.06 -5.70
CA SER A 130 -18.27 -4.73 -6.90
C SER A 130 -18.92 -6.07 -6.60
N GLU A 131 -18.31 -6.89 -5.73
CA GLU A 131 -18.73 -8.27 -5.50
C GLU A 131 -19.64 -8.42 -4.28
N LEU A 132 -19.44 -7.59 -3.25
CA LEU A 132 -20.27 -7.60 -2.04
C LEU A 132 -21.32 -6.49 -2.01
N GLY A 133 -21.29 -5.55 -2.98
CA GLY A 133 -22.27 -4.47 -3.09
C GLY A 133 -22.24 -3.48 -1.92
N MET A 134 -21.13 -3.42 -1.17
CA MET A 134 -20.98 -2.46 -0.07
C MET A 134 -20.78 -1.05 -0.62
N THR A 135 -21.19 -0.05 0.14
CA THR A 135 -20.85 1.36 -0.11
C THR A 135 -19.51 1.72 0.55
N LEU A 136 -18.85 2.79 0.09
CA LEU A 136 -17.64 3.29 0.77
C LEU A 136 -17.91 3.68 2.23
N ASP A 137 -19.08 4.23 2.52
CA ASP A 137 -19.47 4.60 3.89
C ASP A 137 -19.56 3.36 4.80
N GLU A 138 -20.15 2.26 4.30
CA GLU A 138 -20.20 0.98 5.04
C GLU A 138 -18.81 0.38 5.24
N ILE A 139 -17.98 0.38 4.20
CA ILE A 139 -16.59 -0.12 4.27
C ILE A 139 -15.81 0.67 5.33
N ASN A 140 -15.87 2.01 5.28
CA ASN A 140 -15.20 2.89 6.22
C ASN A 140 -15.73 2.72 7.65
N ALA A 141 -17.04 2.58 7.85
CA ALA A 141 -17.64 2.37 9.17
C ALA A 141 -17.23 1.03 9.79
N VAL A 142 -17.22 -0.05 9.00
CA VAL A 142 -16.72 -1.35 9.45
C VAL A 142 -15.22 -1.26 9.78
N ALA A 143 -14.43 -0.64 8.91
CA ALA A 143 -12.99 -0.50 9.10
C ALA A 143 -12.63 0.28 10.36
N ALA A 144 -13.32 1.40 10.63
CA ALA A 144 -13.07 2.24 11.80
C ALA A 144 -13.48 1.60 13.13
N SER A 145 -14.36 0.59 13.11
CA SER A 145 -14.80 -0.14 14.31
C SER A 145 -14.04 -1.45 14.53
N ALA A 146 -13.39 -1.97 13.49
CA ALA A 146 -12.55 -3.16 13.57
C ALA A 146 -11.19 -2.84 14.23
N GLN A 147 -10.60 -3.84 14.87
CA GLN A 147 -9.25 -3.70 15.42
C GLN A 147 -8.21 -3.83 14.30
N PRO A 148 -7.34 -2.82 14.07
CA PRO A 148 -6.24 -2.96 13.14
C PRO A 148 -5.16 -3.87 13.74
N GLU A 149 -4.41 -4.54 12.87
CA GLU A 149 -3.27 -5.38 13.25
C GLU A 149 -1.93 -4.67 12.97
N ALA A 150 -1.86 -3.88 11.90
CA ALA A 150 -0.64 -3.22 11.43
C ALA A 150 -0.83 -1.73 11.12
N ALA A 151 -1.85 -1.09 11.72
CA ALA A 151 -2.01 0.35 11.62
C ALA A 151 -0.79 1.09 12.19
N LEU A 152 -0.47 2.22 11.57
CA LEU A 152 0.67 3.04 11.98
C LEU A 152 0.46 3.61 13.39
N PRO A 153 1.49 3.65 14.24
CA PRO A 153 1.44 4.38 15.50
C PRO A 153 1.02 5.85 15.32
N PRO A 154 0.33 6.48 16.28
CA PRO A 154 -0.12 7.87 16.17
C PRO A 154 1.00 8.88 15.91
N ASP A 155 2.21 8.60 16.37
CA ASP A 155 3.43 9.42 16.25
C ASP A 155 4.30 9.03 15.04
N SER A 156 3.86 8.07 14.22
CA SER A 156 4.61 7.66 13.03
C SER A 156 4.70 8.80 12.02
N PRO A 157 5.91 9.17 11.55
CA PRO A 157 6.06 10.22 10.52
C PRO A 157 5.38 9.84 9.21
N TRP A 158 5.18 8.54 8.96
CA TRP A 158 4.52 8.03 7.76
C TRP A 158 3.02 8.32 7.69
N ARG A 159 2.40 8.77 8.79
CA ARG A 159 1.01 9.28 8.76
C ARG A 159 0.87 10.53 7.91
N ILE A 160 1.97 11.21 7.56
CA ILE A 160 1.98 12.33 6.62
C ILE A 160 1.40 11.96 5.24
N LEU A 161 1.47 10.66 4.86
CA LEU A 161 0.86 10.13 3.64
C LEU A 161 -0.67 10.31 3.59
N ALA A 162 -1.34 10.55 4.73
CA ALA A 162 -2.78 10.80 4.80
C ALA A 162 -3.21 12.09 4.09
N HIS A 163 -2.28 13.01 3.83
CA HIS A 163 -2.53 14.29 3.20
C HIS A 163 -2.47 14.24 1.67
N ASP A 164 -2.04 13.11 1.10
CA ASP A 164 -1.97 12.90 -0.35
C ASP A 164 -1.11 13.93 -1.10
N ASP A 165 -0.11 14.49 -0.41
CA ASP A 165 0.83 15.46 -0.95
C ASP A 165 2.24 14.88 -0.93
N LEU A 166 2.75 14.53 -2.11
CA LEU A 166 4.08 13.94 -2.24
C LEU A 166 5.19 14.97 -1.96
N GLU A 167 4.96 16.24 -2.24
CA GLU A 167 5.95 17.29 -1.98
C GLU A 167 6.15 17.48 -0.47
N MET A 168 5.06 17.38 0.30
CA MET A 168 5.15 17.40 1.75
C MET A 168 5.94 16.20 2.31
N LEU A 169 5.83 15.01 1.69
CA LEU A 169 6.65 13.85 2.05
C LEU A 169 8.13 14.05 1.70
N LEU A 170 8.42 14.67 0.55
CA LEU A 170 9.78 14.94 0.09
C LEU A 170 10.49 16.06 0.87
N ALA A 171 9.74 16.86 1.63
CA ALA A 171 10.24 17.95 2.46
C ALA A 171 10.41 17.59 3.95
N ALA A 172 9.70 16.56 4.42
CA ALA A 172 9.86 15.98 5.76
C ALA A 172 11.15 15.16 5.85
#